data_AF-A0A068WI35-F1
#
_entry.id   AF-A0A068WI35-F1
#
_cell.length_a   1.000
_cell.length_b   1.000
_cell.length_c   1.000
_cell.angle_alpha   90.00
_cell.angle_beta   90.00
_cell.angle_gamma   90.00
#
_symmetry.space_group_name_H-M   'P 1'
#
loop_
_entity.id
_entity.type
_entity.pdbx_description
1 polymer ?
#
loop_
_entity_poly.entity_id
_entity_poly.type
_entity_poly.pdbx_seq_one_letter_code
_entity_poly.pdbx_strand_id
1 'polypeptide(L)'
;MVFVGVPCKKGADVDLVKPIEHYIKGNLGSGQASACKKGLEHLQKLRNDILVKLDDAHDSTVRLIESYCDLLESLEQRIPLTNQDIPIAYKWYDCFSGSSKVFRSSMKGYNAGFDRCCMLFNLAACHSQIAKNQNTNDDCGLKIAAKSFQIAAGMFDYVKILLPTFYAQSPTWDMSAEALAGYSSIMLAQAQECIFIKAEHGKC
;
A
#
# COMPACT_ATOMS: atom_id res chain seq x y z
N MET A 1 -14.55 19.06 14.47
CA MET A 1 -14.95 17.73 13.96
C MET A 1 -13.73 16.83 13.95
N VAL A 2 -13.88 15.52 14.16
CA VAL A 2 -12.74 14.60 14.25
C VAL A 2 -12.90 13.50 13.20
N PHE A 3 -12.07 13.57 12.15
CA PHE A 3 -11.97 12.50 11.18
C PHE A 3 -11.10 11.34 11.71
N VAL A 4 -11.35 10.14 11.21
CA VAL A 4 -10.56 8.93 11.45
C VAL A 4 -9.74 8.57 10.21
N GLY A 5 -8.58 7.95 10.46
CA GLY A 5 -7.66 7.48 9.45
C GLY A 5 -7.21 6.06 9.78
N VAL A 6 -6.91 5.27 8.75
CA VAL A 6 -6.46 3.89 8.89
C VAL A 6 -4.94 3.89 9.11
N PRO A 7 -4.39 3.16 10.09
CA PRO A 7 -2.95 3.03 10.26
C PRO A 7 -2.32 2.24 9.11
N CYS A 8 -1.10 2.60 8.74
CA CYS A 8 -0.32 1.83 7.76
C CYS A 8 0.10 0.47 8.32
N LYS A 9 0.07 -0.57 7.48
CA LYS A 9 0.67 -1.88 7.75
C LYS A 9 2.18 -1.77 7.82
N LYS A 10 2.79 -2.60 8.66
CA LYS A 10 4.25 -2.76 8.72
C LYS A 10 4.69 -3.96 7.90
N GLY A 11 5.67 -3.77 7.02
CA GLY A 11 6.32 -4.83 6.27
C GLY A 11 7.61 -5.28 6.95
N ALA A 12 7.97 -6.55 6.79
CA ALA A 12 9.31 -7.03 7.12
C ALA A 12 10.30 -6.70 6.00
N ASP A 13 11.58 -6.65 6.35
CA ASP A 13 12.68 -6.55 5.39
C ASP A 13 12.71 -7.78 4.49
N VAL A 14 13.06 -7.54 3.22
CA VAL A 14 13.15 -8.59 2.19
C VAL A 14 14.24 -8.24 1.20
N ASP A 15 14.92 -9.25 0.66
CA ASP A 15 15.88 -9.11 -0.44
C ASP A 15 15.16 -9.38 -1.77
N LEU A 16 14.93 -8.31 -2.54
CA LEU A 16 14.36 -8.38 -3.89
C LEU A 16 15.44 -8.65 -4.94
N VAL A 17 16.67 -8.23 -4.69
CA VAL A 17 17.70 -8.16 -5.75
C VAL A 17 18.24 -9.54 -6.06
N LYS A 18 18.75 -10.26 -5.06
CA LYS A 18 19.43 -11.55 -5.27
C LYS A 18 18.54 -12.61 -5.93
N PRO A 19 17.30 -12.88 -5.47
CA PRO A 19 16.48 -13.92 -6.07
C PRO A 19 16.08 -13.57 -7.51
N ILE A 20 15.77 -12.30 -7.80
CA ILE A 20 15.42 -11.86 -9.15
C ILE A 20 16.63 -11.91 -10.07
N GLU A 21 17.79 -11.41 -9.63
CA GLU A 21 19.04 -11.46 -10.40
C GLU A 21 19.46 -12.90 -10.70
N HIS A 22 19.32 -13.81 -9.72
CA HIS A 22 19.60 -15.23 -9.90
C HIS A 22 18.72 -15.85 -11.00
N TYR A 23 17.42 -15.57 -10.97
CA TYR A 23 16.48 -16.04 -11.99
C TYR A 23 16.80 -15.47 -13.37
N ILE A 24 17.04 -14.17 -13.49
CA ILE A 24 17.38 -13.52 -14.75
C ILE A 24 18.69 -14.12 -15.31
N LYS A 25 19.69 -14.35 -14.46
CA LYS A 25 20.96 -14.94 -14.88
C LYS A 25 20.78 -16.36 -15.41
N GLY A 26 19.97 -17.18 -14.75
CA GLY A 26 19.70 -18.57 -15.13
C GLY A 26 18.88 -18.70 -16.42
N ASN A 27 17.88 -17.84 -16.61
CA ASN A 27 16.90 -17.98 -17.70
C ASN A 27 17.11 -17.02 -18.88
N LEU A 28 17.66 -15.83 -18.63
CA LEU A 28 17.86 -14.77 -19.64
C LEU A 28 19.34 -14.46 -19.90
N GLY A 29 20.25 -15.02 -19.09
CA GLY A 29 21.70 -14.91 -19.24
C GLY A 29 22.35 -13.80 -18.42
N SER A 30 23.66 -13.94 -18.20
CA SER A 30 24.45 -13.05 -17.34
C SER A 30 24.50 -11.59 -17.82
N GLY A 31 24.39 -11.34 -19.12
CA GLY A 31 24.33 -9.99 -19.69
C GLY A 31 23.09 -9.23 -19.22
N GLN A 32 21.93 -9.89 -19.22
CA GLN A 32 20.67 -9.25 -18.85
C GLN A 32 20.58 -9.06 -17.33
N ALA A 33 21.10 -10.02 -16.55
CA ALA A 33 21.23 -9.87 -15.11
C ALA A 33 22.04 -8.61 -14.75
N SER A 34 23.17 -8.41 -15.45
CA SER A 34 24.04 -7.24 -15.24
C SER A 34 23.36 -5.94 -15.66
N ALA A 35 22.61 -5.94 -16.77
CA ALA A 35 21.86 -4.79 -17.26
C ALA A 35 20.70 -4.37 -16.32
N CYS A 36 20.01 -5.34 -15.73
CA CYS A 36 18.87 -5.09 -14.84
C CYS A 36 19.28 -4.74 -13.40
N LYS A 37 20.52 -5.03 -12.99
CA LYS A 37 20.99 -4.89 -11.61
C LYS A 37 20.68 -3.53 -10.97
N LYS A 38 20.99 -2.42 -11.65
CA LYS A 38 20.71 -1.06 -11.15
C LYS A 38 19.21 -0.82 -10.94
N GLY A 39 18.35 -1.38 -11.81
CA GLY A 39 16.90 -1.27 -11.67
C GLY A 39 16.38 -2.06 -10.47
N LEU A 40 16.93 -3.25 -10.21
CA LEU A 40 16.59 -4.06 -9.05
C LEU A 40 17.05 -3.39 -7.74
N GLU A 41 18.24 -2.80 -7.72
CA GLU A 41 18.75 -2.01 -6.59
C GLU A 41 17.86 -0.79 -6.32
N HIS A 42 17.36 -0.13 -7.37
CA HIS A 42 16.40 0.96 -7.24
C HIS A 42 15.06 0.49 -6.66
N LEU A 43 14.50 -0.63 -7.15
CA LEU A 43 13.27 -1.23 -6.61
C LEU A 43 13.41 -1.57 -5.12
N GLN A 44 14.54 -2.16 -4.73
CA GLN A 44 14.84 -2.44 -3.32
C GLN A 44 14.91 -1.15 -2.49
N LYS A 45 15.60 -0.12 -3.00
CA LYS A 45 15.71 1.16 -2.32
C LYS A 45 14.34 1.81 -2.12
N LEU A 46 13.49 1.83 -3.16
CA LEU A 46 12.12 2.35 -3.05
C LEU A 46 11.35 1.63 -1.94
N ARG A 47 11.37 0.29 -1.92
CA ARG A 47 10.70 -0.47 -0.86
C ARG A 47 11.19 -0.10 0.53
N ASN A 48 12.49 -0.01 0.72
CA ASN A 48 13.09 0.34 2.01
C ASN A 48 12.72 1.76 2.44
N ASP A 49 12.79 2.73 1.51
CA ASP A 49 12.44 4.12 1.77
C ASP A 49 10.96 4.27 2.15
N ILE A 50 10.07 3.50 1.53
CA ILE A 50 8.64 3.45 1.90
C ILE A 50 8.50 2.97 3.35
N LEU A 51 9.08 1.81 3.69
CA LEU A 51 8.90 1.20 5.02
C LEU A 51 9.33 2.11 6.18
N VAL A 52 10.33 2.98 5.96
CA VAL A 52 10.79 3.98 6.93
C VAL A 52 9.80 5.14 7.07
N LYS A 53 9.11 5.54 6.00
CA LYS A 53 8.29 6.76 5.91
C LYS A 53 6.78 6.54 5.98
N LEU A 54 6.34 5.30 6.19
CA LEU A 54 4.90 4.95 6.17
C LEU A 54 4.06 5.73 7.19
N ASP A 55 4.65 6.19 8.29
CA ASP A 55 3.93 6.92 9.35
C ASP A 55 3.94 8.44 9.15
N ASP A 56 4.63 8.96 8.13
CA ASP A 56 4.84 10.41 7.95
C ASP A 56 3.60 11.13 7.41
N ALA A 57 2.58 10.40 6.92
CA ALA A 57 1.35 10.95 6.35
C ALA A 57 1.59 12.08 5.34
N HIS A 58 2.50 11.86 4.39
CA HIS A 58 2.97 12.90 3.46
C HIS A 58 2.92 12.47 1.99
N ASP A 59 2.69 13.43 1.08
CA ASP A 59 2.59 13.21 -0.37
C ASP A 59 3.85 12.60 -1.00
N SER A 60 5.01 12.80 -0.38
CA SER A 60 6.26 12.14 -0.83
C SER A 60 6.20 10.64 -0.63
N THR A 61 5.59 10.14 0.45
CA THR A 61 5.42 8.71 0.71
C THR A 61 4.43 8.12 -0.29
N VAL A 62 3.34 8.84 -0.60
CA VAL A 62 2.37 8.48 -1.66
C VAL A 62 3.08 8.22 -2.99
N ARG A 63 3.89 9.18 -3.46
CA ARG A 63 4.64 9.05 -4.73
C ARG A 63 5.62 7.88 -4.74
N LEU A 64 6.26 7.60 -3.60
CA LEU A 64 7.15 6.44 -3.48
C LEU A 64 6.37 5.13 -3.62
N ILE A 65 5.21 5.02 -2.96
CA ILE A 65 4.35 3.83 -3.03
C ILE A 65 3.84 3.62 -4.46
N GLU A 66 3.35 4.66 -5.13
CA GLU A 66 2.91 4.62 -6.54
C GLU A 66 4.05 4.12 -7.44
N SER A 67 5.23 4.75 -7.35
CA SER A 67 6.41 4.38 -8.14
C SER A 67 6.83 2.92 -7.92
N TYR A 68 6.76 2.45 -6.68
CA TYR A 68 7.07 1.05 -6.35
C TYR A 68 6.05 0.09 -6.95
N CYS A 69 4.75 0.39 -6.83
CA CYS A 69 3.68 -0.46 -7.36
C CYS A 69 3.76 -0.57 -8.89
N ASP A 70 3.96 0.56 -9.58
CA ASP A 70 4.09 0.62 -11.04
C ASP A 70 5.30 -0.18 -11.55
N LEU A 71 6.44 -0.03 -10.87
CA LEU A 71 7.67 -0.75 -11.22
C LEU A 71 7.53 -2.24 -10.96
N LEU A 72 6.92 -2.64 -9.84
CA LEU A 72 6.70 -4.04 -9.51
C LEU A 72 5.74 -4.70 -10.49
N GLU A 73 4.64 -4.03 -10.86
CA GLU A 73 3.71 -4.51 -11.90
C GLU A 73 4.37 -4.66 -13.27
N SER A 74 5.15 -3.66 -13.66
CA SER A 74 5.94 -3.73 -14.88
C SER A 74 6.90 -4.92 -14.88
N LEU A 75 7.48 -5.25 -13.72
CA LEU A 75 8.40 -6.38 -13.60
C LEU A 75 7.68 -7.73 -13.66
N GLU A 76 6.51 -7.87 -13.02
CA GLU A 76 5.67 -9.08 -13.05
C GLU A 76 5.21 -9.45 -14.47
N GLN A 77 5.01 -8.47 -15.34
CA GLN A 77 4.66 -8.71 -16.75
C GLN A 77 5.80 -9.36 -17.55
N ARG A 78 7.04 -9.33 -17.03
CA ARG A 78 8.25 -9.78 -17.74
C ARG A 78 8.86 -11.05 -17.14
N ILE A 79 8.70 -11.27 -15.84
CA ILE A 79 9.24 -12.44 -15.12
C ILE A 79 8.23 -12.96 -14.10
N PRO A 80 8.17 -14.29 -13.86
CA PRO A 80 7.25 -14.87 -12.91
C PRO A 80 7.72 -14.67 -11.46
N LEU A 81 7.29 -13.55 -10.83
CA LEU A 81 7.56 -13.27 -9.42
C LEU A 81 6.62 -14.07 -8.49
N THR A 82 6.74 -15.40 -8.56
CA THR A 82 5.93 -16.36 -7.82
C THR A 82 6.81 -17.31 -6.99
N ASN A 83 6.21 -18.01 -6.02
CA ASN A 83 6.94 -18.99 -5.20
C ASN A 83 7.62 -20.11 -6.00
N GLN A 84 7.10 -20.45 -7.18
CA GLN A 84 7.61 -21.57 -7.98
C GLN A 84 8.94 -21.22 -8.65
N ASP A 85 9.08 -19.98 -9.11
CA ASP A 85 10.22 -19.54 -9.90
C ASP A 85 11.18 -18.63 -9.12
N ILE A 86 10.63 -17.71 -8.32
CA ILE A 86 11.37 -16.67 -7.60
C ILE A 86 10.81 -16.56 -6.17
N PRO A 87 11.22 -17.46 -5.25
CA PRO A 87 10.62 -17.55 -3.92
C PRO A 87 11.06 -16.42 -3.00
N ILE A 88 10.40 -15.26 -3.11
CA ILE A 88 10.58 -14.11 -2.22
C ILE A 88 9.50 -14.16 -1.13
N ALA A 89 9.92 -14.25 0.13
CA ALA A 89 8.99 -14.30 1.26
C ALA A 89 8.62 -12.89 1.74
N TYR A 90 7.49 -12.38 1.28
CA TYR A 90 6.91 -11.12 1.75
C TYR A 90 6.14 -11.36 3.05
N LYS A 91 6.44 -10.57 4.08
CA LYS A 91 5.74 -10.65 5.37
C LYS A 91 5.20 -9.28 5.75
N TRP A 92 3.91 -9.22 6.06
CA TRP A 92 3.19 -8.02 6.47
C TRP A 92 2.43 -8.25 7.76
N TYR A 93 2.38 -7.23 8.60
CA TYR A 93 1.71 -7.29 9.90
C TYR A 93 0.36 -6.60 9.86
N ASP A 94 -0.57 -7.10 10.66
CA ASP A 94 -1.87 -6.46 10.87
C ASP A 94 -1.66 -5.06 11.47
N CYS A 95 -2.28 -4.02 10.88
CA CYS A 95 -2.06 -2.63 11.27
C CYS A 95 -2.74 -2.22 12.59
N PHE A 96 -3.64 -3.05 13.13
CA PHE A 96 -4.28 -2.87 14.44
C PHE A 96 -3.69 -3.78 15.52
N SER A 97 -2.83 -4.73 15.14
CA SER A 97 -2.11 -5.53 16.11
C SER A 97 -1.20 -4.66 16.99
N GLY A 98 -1.36 -4.77 18.31
CA GLY A 98 -0.58 -4.00 19.27
C GLY A 98 0.92 -4.26 19.15
N SER A 99 1.73 -3.39 19.77
CA SER A 99 3.21 -3.46 19.71
C SER A 99 3.81 -4.74 20.32
N SER A 100 3.01 -5.56 21.01
CA SER A 100 3.43 -6.84 21.57
C SER A 100 3.80 -7.83 20.46
N LYS A 101 5.07 -8.27 20.47
CA LYS A 101 5.58 -9.28 19.54
C LYS A 101 4.89 -10.65 19.68
N VAL A 102 4.23 -10.91 20.82
CA VAL A 102 3.58 -12.20 21.14
C VAL A 102 2.21 -12.35 20.47
N PHE A 103 1.50 -11.25 20.22
CA PHE A 103 0.14 -11.25 19.67
C PHE A 103 0.07 -10.60 18.28
N ARG A 104 1.22 -10.44 17.62
CA ARG A 104 1.27 -9.75 16.33
C ARG A 104 0.83 -10.68 15.21
N SER A 105 -0.41 -10.51 14.76
CA SER A 105 -0.93 -11.21 13.58
C SER A 105 -0.18 -10.77 12.32
N SER A 106 0.11 -11.71 11.42
CA SER A 106 0.88 -11.44 10.21
C SER A 106 0.47 -12.33 9.05
N MET A 107 0.54 -11.78 7.84
CA MET A 107 0.42 -12.50 6.58
C MET A 107 1.81 -12.78 6.02
N LYS A 108 2.00 -13.96 5.43
CA LYS A 108 3.19 -14.32 4.66
C LYS A 108 2.75 -14.81 3.28
N GLY A 109 3.24 -14.15 2.24
CA GLY A 109 2.97 -14.50 0.85
C GLY A 109 4.25 -14.52 0.03
N TYR A 110 4.17 -15.16 -1.14
CA TYR A 110 5.32 -15.39 -2.03
C TYR A 110 5.10 -14.88 -3.46
N ASN A 111 3.97 -14.20 -3.68
CA ASN A 111 3.64 -13.58 -4.95
C ASN A 111 3.92 -12.08 -4.81
N ALA A 112 4.61 -11.46 -5.77
CA ALA A 112 4.84 -10.02 -5.74
C ALA A 112 3.53 -9.21 -5.75
N GLY A 113 2.45 -9.75 -6.34
CA GLY A 113 1.13 -9.13 -6.36
C GLY A 113 0.51 -9.07 -4.96
N PHE A 114 0.91 -9.98 -4.07
CA PHE A 114 0.56 -9.89 -2.65
C PHE A 114 1.30 -8.73 -1.95
N ASP A 115 2.60 -8.54 -2.21
CA ASP A 115 3.34 -7.37 -1.68
C ASP A 115 2.73 -6.06 -2.21
N ARG A 116 2.37 -6.02 -3.51
CA ARG A 116 1.66 -4.88 -4.12
C ARG A 116 0.32 -4.61 -3.45
N CYS A 117 -0.49 -5.62 -3.15
CA CYS A 117 -1.76 -5.43 -2.44
C CYS A 117 -1.56 -4.79 -1.06
N CYS A 118 -0.52 -5.20 -0.31
CA CYS A 118 -0.19 -4.56 0.97
C CYS A 118 0.33 -3.12 0.82
N MET A 119 1.07 -2.82 -0.26
CA MET A 119 1.49 -1.45 -0.57
C MET A 119 0.32 -0.56 -0.98
N LEU A 120 -0.64 -1.07 -1.77
CA LEU A 120 -1.86 -0.36 -2.13
C LEU A 120 -2.77 -0.11 -0.92
N PHE A 121 -2.83 -1.05 0.04
CA PHE A 121 -3.46 -0.78 1.33
C PHE A 121 -2.80 0.40 2.03
N ASN A 122 -1.46 0.43 2.06
CA ASN A 122 -0.72 1.53 2.66
C ASN A 122 -0.89 2.86 1.91
N LEU A 123 -1.06 2.83 0.59
CA LEU A 123 -1.42 4.01 -0.20
C LEU A 123 -2.78 4.58 0.27
N ALA A 124 -3.78 3.72 0.43
CA ALA A 124 -5.10 4.10 0.95
C ALA A 124 -4.99 4.66 2.39
N ALA A 125 -4.23 3.98 3.25
CA ALA A 125 -3.97 4.41 4.62
C ALA A 125 -3.28 5.79 4.66
N CYS A 126 -2.22 6.01 3.87
CA CYS A 126 -1.56 7.31 3.77
C CYS A 126 -2.53 8.42 3.35
N HIS A 127 -3.36 8.19 2.33
CA HIS A 127 -4.38 9.15 1.92
C HIS A 127 -5.40 9.44 3.02
N SER A 128 -5.83 8.43 3.78
CA SER A 128 -6.73 8.63 4.92
C SER A 128 -6.11 9.49 6.03
N GLN A 129 -4.80 9.34 6.29
CA GLN A 129 -4.08 10.14 7.28
C GLN A 129 -3.84 11.58 6.80
N ILE A 130 -3.48 11.74 5.52
CA ILE A 130 -3.35 13.07 4.90
C ILE A 130 -4.67 13.83 5.01
N ALA A 131 -5.78 13.17 4.69
CA ALA A 131 -7.12 13.75 4.75
C ALA A 131 -7.51 14.16 6.17
N LYS A 132 -7.31 13.26 7.15
CA LYS A 132 -7.57 13.50 8.56
C LYS A 132 -6.79 14.69 9.11
N ASN A 133 -5.58 14.93 8.61
CA ASN A 133 -4.69 15.98 9.10
C ASN A 133 -4.91 17.35 8.42
N GLN A 134 -5.85 17.48 7.48
CA GLN A 134 -6.14 18.76 6.84
C GLN A 134 -6.86 19.74 7.79
N ASN A 135 -6.64 21.04 7.56
CA ASN A 135 -7.42 22.08 8.22
C ASN A 135 -8.85 22.12 7.64
N THR A 136 -9.84 21.78 8.45
CA THR A 136 -11.25 21.73 8.01
C THR A 136 -11.95 23.08 8.08
N ASN A 137 -11.27 24.12 8.56
CA ASN A 137 -11.84 25.48 8.66
C ASN A 137 -11.62 26.30 7.38
N ASP A 138 -10.83 25.81 6.43
CA ASP A 138 -10.63 26.46 5.14
C ASP A 138 -11.03 25.56 3.96
N ASP A 139 -11.51 26.20 2.90
CA ASP A 139 -12.02 25.54 1.70
C ASP A 139 -10.98 24.67 0.99
N CYS A 140 -9.69 25.03 1.10
CA CYS A 140 -8.61 24.31 0.45
C CYS A 140 -8.39 22.97 1.16
N GLY A 141 -8.26 22.99 2.49
CA GLY A 141 -8.12 21.81 3.33
C GLY A 141 -9.32 20.87 3.21
N LEU A 142 -10.55 21.39 3.19
CA LEU A 142 -11.75 20.59 2.94
C LEU A 142 -11.74 19.91 1.56
N LYS A 143 -11.27 20.61 0.52
CA LYS A 143 -11.14 20.04 -0.84
C LYS A 143 -10.08 18.93 -0.89
N ILE A 144 -8.93 19.14 -0.24
CA ILE A 144 -7.84 18.15 -0.18
C ILE A 144 -8.29 16.92 0.62
N ALA A 145 -8.96 17.13 1.76
CA ALA A 145 -9.49 16.06 2.59
C ALA A 145 -10.52 15.22 1.82
N ALA A 146 -11.51 15.86 1.19
CA ALA A 146 -12.54 15.18 0.40
C ALA A 146 -11.92 14.32 -0.71
N LYS A 147 -10.97 14.90 -1.49
CA LYS A 147 -10.27 14.17 -2.55
C LYS A 147 -9.49 12.98 -2.00
N SER A 148 -8.74 13.18 -0.92
CA SER A 148 -7.89 12.14 -0.34
C SER A 148 -8.72 11.00 0.27
N PHE A 149 -9.84 11.31 0.92
CA PHE A 149 -10.78 10.29 1.38
C PHE A 149 -11.42 9.50 0.23
N GLN A 150 -11.79 10.14 -0.89
CA GLN A 150 -12.30 9.44 -2.06
C GLN A 150 -11.25 8.48 -2.66
N ILE A 151 -10.00 8.92 -2.75
CA ILE A 151 -8.89 8.06 -3.21
C ILE A 151 -8.72 6.87 -2.26
N ALA A 152 -8.66 7.12 -0.95
CA ALA A 152 -8.53 6.05 0.04
C ALA A 152 -9.68 5.03 -0.06
N ALA A 153 -10.92 5.51 -0.23
CA ALA A 153 -12.09 4.64 -0.40
C ALA A 153 -11.95 3.71 -1.62
N GLY A 154 -11.66 4.28 -2.79
CA GLY A 154 -11.48 3.51 -4.02
C GLY A 154 -10.32 2.52 -3.94
N MET A 155 -9.22 2.89 -3.26
CA MET A 155 -8.07 2.00 -3.09
C MET A 155 -8.37 0.82 -2.15
N PHE A 156 -9.11 1.03 -1.05
CA PHE A 156 -9.54 -0.08 -0.19
C PHE A 156 -10.46 -1.06 -0.93
N ASP A 157 -11.40 -0.56 -1.74
CA ASP A 157 -12.24 -1.41 -2.59
C ASP A 157 -11.44 -2.15 -3.66
N TYR A 158 -10.44 -1.49 -4.25
CA TYR A 158 -9.56 -2.11 -5.23
C TYR A 158 -8.75 -3.26 -4.60
N VAL A 159 -8.16 -3.04 -3.43
CA VAL A 159 -7.42 -4.09 -2.69
C VAL A 159 -8.32 -5.28 -2.35
N LYS A 160 -9.58 -5.03 -1.96
CA LYS A 160 -10.57 -6.07 -1.67
C LYS A 160 -10.80 -7.02 -2.85
N ILE A 161 -10.85 -6.46 -4.07
CA ILE A 161 -11.05 -7.24 -5.30
C ILE A 161 -9.75 -7.93 -5.73
N LEU A 162 -8.61 -7.25 -5.58
CA LEU A 162 -7.32 -7.70 -6.10
C LEU A 162 -6.67 -8.80 -5.27
N LEU A 163 -6.75 -8.70 -3.93
CA LEU A 163 -6.02 -9.58 -3.00
C LEU A 163 -6.28 -11.09 -3.22
N PRO A 164 -7.52 -11.57 -3.44
CA PRO A 164 -7.79 -13.00 -3.65
C PRO A 164 -7.05 -13.60 -4.86
N THR A 165 -6.68 -12.78 -5.86
CA THR A 165 -5.92 -13.21 -7.03
C THR A 165 -4.49 -13.65 -6.68
N PHE A 166 -3.89 -13.03 -5.65
CA PHE A 166 -2.49 -13.23 -5.29
C PHE A 166 -2.29 -13.91 -3.93
N TYR A 167 -3.35 -14.04 -3.13
CA TYR A 167 -3.31 -14.58 -1.78
C TYR A 167 -4.50 -15.49 -1.49
N ALA A 168 -4.29 -16.80 -1.64
CA ALA A 168 -5.33 -17.81 -1.42
C ALA A 168 -5.56 -18.21 0.05
N GLN A 169 -4.66 -17.81 0.95
CA GLN A 169 -4.79 -18.08 2.39
C GLN A 169 -5.75 -17.07 3.03
N SER A 170 -6.23 -17.38 4.24
CA SER A 170 -7.02 -16.40 5.01
C SER A 170 -6.15 -15.18 5.36
N PRO A 171 -6.57 -13.95 5.03
CA PRO A 171 -5.84 -12.74 5.37
C PRO A 171 -5.91 -12.43 6.88
N THR A 172 -5.06 -11.51 7.34
CA THR A 172 -5.25 -10.86 8.64
C THR A 172 -6.53 -10.02 8.61
N TRP A 173 -7.10 -9.74 9.78
CA TRP A 173 -8.41 -9.10 9.88
C TRP A 173 -8.45 -7.75 9.14
N ASP A 174 -7.37 -6.96 9.25
CA ASP A 174 -7.25 -5.69 8.54
C ASP A 174 -7.29 -5.78 7.00
N MET A 175 -6.99 -6.94 6.43
CA MET A 175 -7.02 -7.21 5.00
C MET A 175 -8.21 -8.14 4.60
N SER A 176 -9.14 -8.39 5.52
CA SER A 176 -10.39 -9.11 5.22
C SER A 176 -11.31 -8.30 4.31
N ALA A 177 -12.18 -8.97 3.57
CA ALA A 177 -13.09 -8.31 2.64
C ALA A 177 -14.06 -7.37 3.38
N GLU A 178 -14.50 -7.78 4.57
CA GLU A 178 -15.38 -7.03 5.46
C GLU A 178 -14.69 -5.76 5.98
N ALA A 179 -13.44 -5.89 6.45
CA ALA A 179 -12.68 -4.74 6.95
C ALA A 179 -12.40 -3.73 5.82
N LEU A 180 -11.96 -4.18 4.66
CA LEU A 180 -11.68 -3.33 3.50
C LEU A 180 -12.94 -2.60 3.00
N ALA A 181 -14.10 -3.30 2.96
CA ALA A 181 -15.38 -2.67 2.63
C ALA A 181 -15.81 -1.64 3.69
N GLY A 182 -15.56 -1.94 4.97
CA GLY A 182 -15.79 -1.00 6.08
C GLY A 182 -14.93 0.26 5.94
N TYR A 183 -13.63 0.10 5.68
CA TYR A 183 -12.73 1.24 5.46
C TYR A 183 -13.18 2.07 4.26
N SER A 184 -13.50 1.44 3.13
CA SER A 184 -14.01 2.16 1.96
C SER A 184 -15.25 3.00 2.29
N SER A 185 -16.22 2.39 2.98
CA SER A 185 -17.48 3.05 3.35
C SER A 185 -17.25 4.23 4.31
N ILE A 186 -16.38 4.07 5.32
CA ILE A 186 -16.04 5.13 6.26
C ILE A 186 -15.31 6.27 5.52
N MET A 187 -14.34 5.96 4.67
CA MET A 187 -13.62 6.98 3.90
C MET A 187 -14.58 7.77 3.01
N LEU A 188 -15.51 7.09 2.31
CA LEU A 188 -16.49 7.75 1.47
C LEU A 188 -17.45 8.64 2.27
N ALA A 189 -17.90 8.19 3.45
CA ALA A 189 -18.74 8.99 4.35
C ALA A 189 -18.01 10.27 4.80
N GLN A 190 -16.75 10.18 5.20
CA GLN A 190 -15.94 11.34 5.59
C GLN A 190 -15.69 12.30 4.42
N ALA A 191 -15.52 11.78 3.20
CA ALA A 191 -15.43 12.64 2.01
C ALA A 191 -16.73 13.44 1.79
N GLN A 192 -17.89 12.81 1.97
CA GLN A 192 -19.19 13.48 1.85
C GLN A 192 -19.40 14.51 2.96
N GLU A 193 -18.92 14.22 4.16
CA GLU A 193 -18.92 15.16 5.29
C GLU A 193 -18.06 16.40 4.99
N CYS A 194 -16.87 16.25 4.40
CA CYS A 194 -16.07 17.41 3.95
C CYS A 194 -16.83 18.31 2.95
N ILE A 195 -17.57 17.69 2.02
CA ILE A 195 -18.38 18.43 1.02
C ILE A 195 -19.54 19.16 1.71
N PHE A 196 -20.19 18.51 2.67
CA PHE A 196 -21.27 19.11 3.46
C PHE A 196 -20.78 20.34 4.24
N ILE A 197 -19.68 20.21 5.01
CA ILE A 197 -19.10 21.34 5.77
C ILE A 197 -18.77 22.50 4.85
N LYS A 198 -18.16 22.22 3.70
CA LYS A 198 -17.84 23.26 2.71
C LYS A 198 -19.09 23.98 2.22
N ALA A 199 -20.18 23.24 1.97
CA ALA A 199 -21.45 23.82 1.57
C ALA A 199 -22.12 24.64 2.68
N GLU A 200 -21.88 24.32 3.96
CA GLU A 200 -22.31 25.15 5.09
C GLU A 200 -21.50 26.45 5.18
N HIS A 201 -20.17 26.39 5.02
CA HIS A 201 -19.31 27.59 5.02
C HIS A 201 -19.70 28.58 3.91
N GLY A 202 -20.09 28.09 2.73
CA GLY A 202 -20.53 28.93 1.61
C GLY A 202 -21.92 29.56 1.75
N LYS A 203 -22.65 29.29 2.84
CA LYS A 203 -23.97 29.90 3.13
C LYS A 203 -23.91 31.09 4.09
N CYS A 204 -22.76 31.37 4.69
CA CYS A 204 -22.49 32.56 5.49
C CYS A 204 -21.87 33.67 4.62
#